data_AF-A0A497MUM4-F1
#
_entry.id   AF-A0A497MUM4-F1
#
_cell.length_a   1.000
_cell.length_b   1.000
_cell.length_c   1.000
_cell.angle_alpha   90.00
_cell.angle_beta   90.00
_cell.angle_gamma   90.00
#
_symmetry.space_group_name_H-M   'P 1'
#
loop_
_entity.id
_entity.type
_entity.pdbx_description
1 polymer ?
#
loop_
_entity_poly.entity_id
_entity_poly.type
_entity_poly.pdbx_seq_one_letter_code
_entity_poly.pdbx_strand_id
1 'polypeptide(L)'
;MSGSSLLDELRDAVASGNLRKTRRIAEQITIKRPSSTKGAVEKMVEAMETVDRRYQLKECSVADVIAAASAMREALKILEPHLEAEKSGLKAKIVIGALKGNTHGLGKDIVAAALKAAGFHVHDLGVDVAPEAFVEAAVREEARVIAVSVTVSETAKHLRRLVSELEAKGLRGKVKVIVGGKGVSEQACSEYGVEAYASDAWECVKKVEKLVSGK
;
A
#
# COMPACT_ATOMS: atom_id res chain seq x y z
N MET A 1 -13.39 32.76 -9.03
CA MET A 1 -13.24 32.03 -7.75
C MET A 1 -13.48 30.56 -8.01
N SER A 2 -12.46 29.80 -8.39
CA SER A 2 -12.60 28.36 -8.61
C SER A 2 -12.73 27.69 -7.24
N GLY A 3 -13.93 27.21 -6.90
CA GLY A 3 -14.13 26.42 -5.68
C GLY A 3 -13.19 25.23 -5.70
N SER A 4 -12.34 25.11 -4.68
CA SER A 4 -11.42 24.00 -4.52
C SER A 4 -12.21 22.69 -4.54
N SER A 5 -11.73 21.68 -5.29
CA SER A 5 -12.41 20.39 -5.28
C SER A 5 -12.23 19.74 -3.91
N LEU A 6 -13.21 18.94 -3.45
CA LEU A 6 -13.07 18.19 -2.18
C LEU A 6 -11.79 17.35 -2.11
N LEU A 7 -11.27 16.92 -3.27
CA LEU A 7 -10.04 16.16 -3.38
C LEU A 7 -8.80 17.04 -3.13
N ASP A 8 -8.78 18.27 -3.64
CA ASP A 8 -7.72 19.25 -3.35
C ASP A 8 -7.77 19.69 -1.89
N GLU A 9 -8.97 19.89 -1.33
CA GLU A 9 -9.11 20.18 0.10
C GLU A 9 -8.62 19.02 0.97
N LEU A 10 -8.84 17.76 0.57
CA LEU A 10 -8.31 16.59 1.25
C LEU A 10 -6.78 16.58 1.20
N ARG A 11 -6.19 16.80 0.01
CA ARG A 11 -4.73 16.91 -0.15
C ARG A 11 -4.16 17.93 0.82
N ASP A 12 -4.72 19.14 0.85
CA ASP A 12 -4.20 20.24 1.66
C ASP A 12 -4.39 19.95 3.17
N ALA A 13 -5.49 19.31 3.56
CA ALA A 13 -5.73 18.88 4.94
C ALA A 13 -4.73 17.81 5.41
N VAL A 14 -4.40 16.84 4.55
CA VAL A 14 -3.37 15.84 4.81
C VAL A 14 -1.98 16.48 4.87
N ALA A 15 -1.62 17.32 3.91
CA ALA A 15 -0.31 17.97 3.85
C ALA A 15 -0.03 18.89 5.06
N SER A 16 -1.09 19.44 5.67
CA SER A 16 -1.00 20.24 6.90
C SER A 16 -1.12 19.43 8.20
N GLY A 17 -1.31 18.11 8.12
CA GLY A 17 -1.50 17.26 9.29
C GLY A 17 -2.80 17.52 10.07
N ASN A 18 -3.80 18.16 9.45
CA ASN A 18 -5.03 18.55 10.12
C ASN A 18 -6.01 17.37 10.22
N LEU A 19 -5.85 16.54 11.26
CA LEU A 19 -6.66 15.35 11.52
C LEU A 19 -8.18 15.60 11.47
N ARG A 20 -8.67 16.66 12.12
CA ARG A 20 -10.11 16.95 12.19
C ARG A 20 -10.67 17.30 10.82
N LYS A 21 -9.96 18.16 10.07
CA LYS A 21 -10.36 18.56 8.72
C LYS A 21 -10.31 17.38 7.75
N THR A 22 -9.24 16.58 7.82
CA THR A 22 -9.06 15.38 7.01
C THR A 22 -10.18 14.37 7.21
N ARG A 23 -10.53 14.05 8.47
CA ARG A 23 -11.68 13.18 8.79
C ARG A 23 -12.97 13.69 8.14
N ARG A 24 -13.30 14.97 8.39
CA ARG A 24 -14.53 15.59 7.88
C ARG A 24 -14.61 15.56 6.35
N ILE A 25 -13.50 15.77 5.65
CA ILE A 25 -13.48 15.76 4.18
C ILE A 25 -13.59 14.32 3.66
N ALA A 26 -12.89 13.36 4.27
CA ALA A 26 -13.00 11.95 3.92
C ALA A 26 -14.45 11.46 4.05
N GLU A 27 -15.14 11.77 5.15
CA GLU A 27 -16.57 11.47 5.34
C GLU A 27 -17.46 12.15 4.29
N GLN A 28 -17.15 13.38 3.88
CA GLN A 28 -17.90 14.05 2.81
C GLN A 28 -17.69 13.41 1.45
N ILE A 29 -16.48 12.89 1.17
CA ILE A 29 -16.20 12.18 -0.08
C ILE A 29 -17.01 10.89 -0.13
N THR A 30 -17.08 10.11 0.96
CA THR A 30 -17.85 8.86 0.98
C THR A 30 -19.36 9.09 0.79
N ILE A 31 -19.91 10.19 1.33
CA ILE A 31 -21.33 10.53 1.20
C ILE A 31 -21.68 11.16 -0.15
N LYS A 32 -20.89 12.16 -0.59
CA LYS A 32 -21.27 13.01 -1.73
C LYS A 32 -20.69 12.54 -3.06
N ARG A 33 -19.57 11.82 -3.04
CA ARG A 33 -18.81 11.40 -4.23
C ARG A 33 -18.13 10.04 -4.03
N PRO A 34 -18.90 8.96 -3.78
CA PRO A 34 -18.32 7.63 -3.51
C PRO A 34 -17.42 7.12 -4.65
N SER A 35 -17.68 7.51 -5.90
CA SER A 35 -16.82 7.17 -7.05
C SER A 35 -15.45 7.87 -7.06
N SER A 36 -15.24 8.87 -6.20
CA SER A 36 -13.99 9.65 -6.11
C SER A 36 -13.01 9.11 -5.06
N THR A 37 -13.32 8.01 -4.38
CA THR A 37 -12.46 7.41 -3.34
C THR A 37 -11.08 7.02 -3.85
N LYS A 38 -10.98 6.52 -5.10
CA LYS A 38 -9.70 6.30 -5.78
C LYS A 38 -8.88 7.59 -5.93
N GLY A 39 -9.49 8.64 -6.48
CA GLY A 39 -8.83 9.95 -6.66
C GLY A 39 -8.47 10.60 -5.32
N ALA A 40 -9.19 10.29 -4.25
CA ALA A 40 -8.84 10.72 -2.90
C ALA A 40 -7.53 10.11 -2.43
N VAL A 41 -7.30 8.80 -2.66
CA VAL A 41 -6.02 8.15 -2.34
C VAL A 41 -4.88 8.78 -3.12
N GLU A 42 -5.04 9.01 -4.43
CA GLU A 42 -4.04 9.68 -5.27
C GLU A 42 -3.68 11.07 -4.73
N LYS A 43 -4.68 11.89 -4.36
CA LYS A 43 -4.45 13.21 -3.77
C LYS A 43 -3.76 13.17 -2.42
N MET A 44 -4.00 12.16 -1.60
CA MET A 44 -3.27 12.01 -0.34
C MET A 44 -1.81 11.60 -0.57
N VAL A 45 -1.52 10.82 -1.63
CA VAL A 45 -0.13 10.53 -2.02
C VAL A 45 0.59 11.80 -2.46
N GLU A 46 -0.03 12.64 -3.30
CA GLU A 46 0.52 13.95 -3.69
C GLU A 46 0.82 14.84 -2.46
N ALA A 47 -0.05 14.78 -1.44
CA ALA A 47 0.16 15.50 -0.18
C ALA A 47 1.41 15.02 0.55
N MET A 48 1.62 13.70 0.63
CA MET A 48 2.80 13.12 1.29
C MET A 48 4.09 13.40 0.51
N GLU A 49 4.06 13.40 -0.82
CA GLU A 49 5.21 13.80 -1.66
C GLU A 49 5.59 15.27 -1.42
N THR A 50 4.58 16.13 -1.30
CA THR A 50 4.78 17.56 -0.97
C THR A 50 5.44 17.71 0.41
N VAL A 51 4.97 16.96 1.41
CA VAL A 51 5.52 16.97 2.76
C VAL A 51 6.96 16.43 2.78
N ASP A 52 7.26 15.34 2.06
CA ASP A 52 8.61 14.78 1.94
C ASP A 52 9.57 15.81 1.31
N ARG A 53 9.14 16.49 0.23
CA ARG A 53 9.93 17.57 -0.40
C ARG A 53 10.22 18.71 0.57
N ARG A 54 9.20 19.21 1.29
CA ARG A 54 9.35 20.29 2.27
C ARG A 54 10.31 19.87 3.40
N TYR A 55 10.23 18.62 3.85
CA TYR A 55 11.14 18.10 4.87
C TYR A 55 12.60 18.06 4.37
N GLN A 56 12.83 17.60 3.13
CA GLN A 56 14.16 17.60 2.50
C GLN A 56 14.73 19.01 2.34
N LEU A 57 13.88 19.99 2.06
CA LEU A 57 14.24 21.42 1.98
C LEU A 57 14.34 22.10 3.36
N LYS A 58 14.14 21.35 4.46
CA LYS A 58 14.10 21.86 5.85
C LYS A 58 13.02 22.92 6.11
N GLU A 59 11.95 22.91 5.31
CA GLU A 59 10.79 23.81 5.42
C GLU A 59 9.70 23.26 6.36
N CYS A 60 9.83 22.01 6.81
CA CYS A 60 9.01 21.44 7.87
C CYS A 60 9.83 20.48 8.75
N SER A 61 9.28 20.15 9.91
CA SER A 61 9.90 19.27 10.90
C SER A 61 9.45 17.82 10.73
N VAL A 62 10.16 16.90 11.40
CA VAL A 62 9.74 15.49 11.48
C VAL A 62 8.36 15.35 12.15
N ALA A 63 7.99 16.26 13.05
CA ALA A 63 6.68 16.25 13.68
C ALA A 63 5.56 16.55 12.66
N ASP A 64 5.82 17.42 11.68
CA ASP A 64 4.88 17.73 10.60
C ASP A 64 4.70 16.51 9.67
N VAL A 65 5.78 15.79 9.37
CA VAL A 65 5.73 14.54 8.60
C VAL A 65 4.87 13.49 9.32
N ILE A 66 5.06 13.34 10.64
CA ILE A 66 4.26 12.42 11.46
C ILE A 66 2.79 12.83 11.46
N ALA A 67 2.50 14.12 11.63
CA ALA A 67 1.12 14.64 11.62
C ALA A 67 0.42 14.40 10.29
N ALA A 68 1.11 14.64 9.16
CA ALA A 68 0.59 14.35 7.82
C ALA A 68 0.31 12.87 7.61
N ALA A 69 1.24 12.00 8.02
CA ALA A 69 1.06 10.56 7.96
C ALA A 69 -0.13 10.07 8.82
N SER A 70 -0.30 10.62 10.02
CA SER A 70 -1.46 10.35 10.88
C SER A 70 -2.77 10.80 10.23
N ALA A 71 -2.79 11.99 9.62
CA ALA A 71 -3.96 12.49 8.90
C ALA A 71 -4.34 11.57 7.73
N MET A 72 -3.36 11.16 6.93
CA MET A 72 -3.58 10.22 5.83
C MET A 72 -4.15 8.88 6.30
N ARG A 73 -3.59 8.28 7.36
CA ARG A 73 -4.10 7.00 7.90
C ARG A 73 -5.53 7.13 8.40
N GLU A 74 -5.89 8.25 9.01
CA GLU A 74 -7.28 8.49 9.44
C GLU A 74 -8.23 8.57 8.24
N ALA A 75 -7.84 9.25 7.16
CA ALA A 75 -8.63 9.27 5.94
C ALA A 75 -8.73 7.89 5.28
N LEU A 76 -7.63 7.12 5.19
CA LEU A 76 -7.65 5.76 4.65
C LEU A 76 -8.64 4.87 5.42
N LYS A 77 -8.64 4.92 6.75
CA LYS A 77 -9.60 4.18 7.58
C LYS A 77 -11.06 4.47 7.23
N ILE A 78 -11.36 5.72 6.85
CA ILE A 78 -12.72 6.16 6.48
C ILE A 78 -13.04 5.77 5.04
N LEU A 79 -12.08 5.87 4.13
CA LEU A 79 -12.28 5.64 2.70
C LEU A 79 -12.29 4.14 2.36
N GLU A 80 -11.49 3.33 3.04
CA GLU A 80 -11.30 1.90 2.74
C GLU A 80 -12.61 1.09 2.64
N PRO A 81 -13.57 1.19 3.56
CA PRO A 81 -14.85 0.47 3.45
C PRO A 81 -15.67 0.85 2.21
N HIS A 82 -15.36 1.99 1.59
CA HIS A 82 -16.03 2.52 0.40
C HIS A 82 -15.19 2.34 -0.88
N LEU A 83 -13.97 1.80 -0.77
CA LEU A 83 -13.17 1.36 -1.93
C LEU A 83 -13.69 0.03 -2.48
N GLU A 84 -14.42 -0.74 -1.67
CA GLU A 84 -15.05 -2.00 -2.05
C GLU A 84 -16.46 -1.77 -2.63
N ALA A 85 -16.56 -1.30 -3.87
CA ALA A 85 -17.88 -1.11 -4.47
C ALA A 85 -17.90 -1.07 -6.00
N GLU A 86 -17.40 -2.11 -6.69
CA GLU A 86 -18.03 -2.55 -7.95
C GLU A 86 -18.02 -4.08 -8.02
N LYS A 87 -19.22 -4.65 -8.17
CA LYS A 87 -19.51 -6.09 -8.28
C LYS A 87 -18.90 -6.72 -9.55
N SER A 88 -17.61 -6.62 -9.77
CA SER A 88 -16.89 -7.47 -10.72
C SER A 88 -16.28 -8.63 -9.93
N GLY A 89 -16.48 -9.86 -10.42
CA GLY A 89 -16.33 -11.10 -9.64
C GLY A 89 -15.05 -11.19 -8.79
N LEU A 90 -15.15 -11.96 -7.70
CA LEU A 90 -14.11 -12.18 -6.69
C LEU A 90 -12.69 -12.23 -7.31
N LYS A 91 -11.97 -11.09 -7.25
CA LYS A 91 -10.55 -11.07 -7.66
C LYS A 91 -9.74 -11.86 -6.64
N ALA A 92 -8.53 -12.26 -7.03
CA ALA A 92 -7.69 -13.09 -6.17
C ALA A 92 -7.43 -12.47 -4.78
N LYS A 93 -7.18 -13.33 -3.81
CA LYS A 93 -6.80 -12.92 -2.46
C LYS A 93 -5.30 -12.59 -2.41
N ILE A 94 -4.95 -11.57 -1.65
CA ILE A 94 -3.60 -11.03 -1.51
C ILE A 94 -3.28 -10.93 -0.04
N VAL A 95 -2.10 -11.41 0.34
CA VAL A 95 -1.50 -11.11 1.65
C VAL A 95 -0.53 -9.95 1.48
N ILE A 96 -0.62 -8.94 2.33
CA ILE A 96 0.30 -7.79 2.33
C ILE A 96 0.92 -7.58 3.70
N GLY A 97 2.18 -7.13 3.76
CA GLY A 97 2.87 -6.87 5.01
C GLY A 97 4.17 -6.11 4.80
N ALA A 98 4.69 -5.48 5.85
CA ALA A 98 6.04 -4.94 5.85
C ALA A 98 7.01 -5.99 6.40
N LEU A 99 8.11 -6.23 5.68
CA LEU A 99 9.05 -7.31 5.99
C LEU A 99 9.71 -7.11 7.36
N LYS A 100 10.12 -8.20 8.01
CA LYS A 100 10.86 -8.19 9.27
C LYS A 100 11.95 -7.11 9.31
N GLY A 101 11.96 -6.31 10.38
CA GLY A 101 12.83 -5.15 10.56
C GLY A 101 12.33 -3.86 9.92
N ASN A 102 11.24 -3.89 9.15
CA ASN A 102 10.59 -2.70 8.59
C ASN A 102 9.38 -2.29 9.43
N THR A 103 9.51 -1.23 10.22
CA THR A 103 8.44 -0.67 11.07
C THR A 103 7.64 0.43 10.37
N HIS A 104 8.10 0.92 9.22
CA HIS A 104 7.39 1.91 8.43
C HIS A 104 6.30 1.26 7.58
N GLY A 105 5.04 1.61 7.86
CA GLY A 105 3.86 0.97 7.25
C GLY A 105 3.03 1.84 6.31
N LEU A 106 3.29 3.15 6.15
CA LEU A 106 2.39 4.01 5.38
C LEU A 106 2.29 3.59 3.90
N GLY A 107 3.43 3.29 3.26
CA GLY A 107 3.44 2.80 1.87
C GLY A 107 2.66 1.50 1.70
N LYS A 108 2.76 0.59 2.68
CA LYS A 108 1.97 -0.65 2.74
C LYS A 108 0.46 -0.34 2.80
N ASP A 109 0.04 0.57 3.67
CA ASP A 109 -1.37 0.95 3.82
C ASP A 109 -1.93 1.53 2.51
N ILE A 110 -1.15 2.35 1.82
CA ILE A 110 -1.54 2.93 0.51
C ILE A 110 -1.71 1.82 -0.54
N VAL A 111 -0.77 0.89 -0.62
CA VAL A 111 -0.86 -0.25 -1.55
C VAL A 111 -2.05 -1.14 -1.20
N ALA A 112 -2.29 -1.41 0.08
CA ALA A 112 -3.45 -2.19 0.53
C ALA A 112 -4.76 -1.52 0.10
N ALA A 113 -4.90 -0.21 0.31
CA ALA A 113 -6.06 0.56 -0.11
C ALA A 113 -6.23 0.54 -1.64
N ALA A 114 -5.15 0.70 -2.42
CA ALA A 114 -5.20 0.65 -3.89
C ALA A 114 -5.62 -0.73 -4.40
N LEU A 115 -5.13 -1.82 -3.79
CA LEU A 115 -5.53 -3.19 -4.13
C LEU A 115 -7.01 -3.45 -3.81
N LYS A 116 -7.49 -2.99 -2.64
CA LYS A 116 -8.93 -3.05 -2.30
C LYS A 116 -9.78 -2.25 -3.28
N ALA A 117 -9.33 -1.04 -3.65
CA ALA A 117 -9.98 -0.20 -4.66
C ALA A 117 -10.04 -0.85 -6.05
N ALA A 118 -9.06 -1.69 -6.37
CA ALA A 118 -9.05 -2.49 -7.58
C ALA A 118 -9.90 -3.76 -7.47
N GLY A 119 -10.53 -4.03 -6.33
CA GLY A 119 -11.44 -5.17 -6.11
C GLY A 119 -10.77 -6.45 -5.61
N PHE A 120 -9.51 -6.41 -5.19
CA PHE A 120 -8.83 -7.56 -4.58
C PHE A 120 -9.22 -7.74 -3.11
N HIS A 121 -9.25 -8.99 -2.64
CA HIS A 121 -9.36 -9.30 -1.22
C HIS A 121 -7.99 -9.19 -0.57
N VAL A 122 -7.80 -8.24 0.34
CA VAL A 122 -6.50 -7.95 0.94
C VAL A 122 -6.48 -8.32 2.42
N HIS A 123 -5.60 -9.25 2.79
CA HIS A 123 -5.27 -9.60 4.16
C HIS A 123 -3.95 -8.92 4.57
N ASP A 124 -4.03 -7.96 5.49
CA ASP A 124 -2.89 -7.15 5.93
C ASP A 124 -2.31 -7.70 7.24
N LEU A 125 -1.04 -8.10 7.20
CA LEU A 125 -0.28 -8.63 8.33
C LEU A 125 0.36 -7.55 9.19
N GLY A 126 0.28 -6.28 8.79
CA GLY A 126 0.89 -5.17 9.48
C GLY A 126 2.37 -5.01 9.14
N VAL A 127 3.18 -4.66 10.15
CA VAL A 127 4.60 -4.35 10.00
C VAL A 127 5.47 -5.31 10.79
N ASP A 128 6.77 -5.35 10.49
CA ASP A 128 7.73 -6.26 11.12
C ASP A 128 7.34 -7.76 11.01
N VAL A 129 6.91 -8.16 9.82
CA VAL A 129 6.34 -9.49 9.57
C VAL A 129 7.44 -10.47 9.15
N ALA A 130 7.55 -11.60 9.87
CA ALA A 130 8.49 -12.66 9.54
C ALA A 130 8.12 -13.37 8.22
N PRO A 131 9.11 -13.84 7.44
CA PRO A 131 8.86 -14.58 6.20
C PRO A 131 7.89 -15.76 6.35
N GLU A 132 7.97 -16.50 7.45
CA GLU A 132 7.11 -17.65 7.73
C GLU A 132 5.65 -17.25 7.85
N ALA A 133 5.38 -16.12 8.53
CA ALA A 133 4.04 -15.61 8.76
C ALA A 133 3.37 -15.19 7.43
N PHE A 134 4.13 -14.66 6.47
CA PHE A 134 3.62 -14.40 5.12
C PHE A 134 3.16 -15.68 4.44
N VAL A 135 3.97 -16.74 4.49
CA VAL A 135 3.64 -18.01 3.84
C VAL A 135 2.47 -18.70 4.54
N GLU A 136 2.42 -18.69 5.86
CA GLU A 136 1.31 -19.23 6.64
C GLU A 136 0.00 -18.50 6.35
N ALA A 137 0.03 -17.17 6.31
CA ALA A 137 -1.14 -16.38 5.93
C ALA A 137 -1.54 -16.65 4.48
N ALA A 138 -0.59 -16.76 3.55
CA ALA A 138 -0.91 -17.06 2.16
C ALA A 138 -1.60 -18.41 2.00
N VAL A 139 -1.21 -19.41 2.78
CA VAL A 139 -1.90 -20.71 2.83
C VAL A 139 -3.29 -20.57 3.46
N ARG A 140 -3.38 -19.98 4.65
CA ARG A 140 -4.64 -19.84 5.40
C ARG A 140 -5.70 -19.06 4.63
N GLU A 141 -5.29 -17.96 4.01
CA GLU A 141 -6.18 -17.12 3.24
C GLU A 141 -6.38 -17.63 1.81
N GLU A 142 -5.63 -18.63 1.34
CA GLU A 142 -5.60 -19.06 -0.07
C GLU A 142 -5.20 -17.91 -1.02
N ALA A 143 -4.22 -17.11 -0.60
CA ALA A 143 -3.73 -15.98 -1.37
C ALA A 143 -2.95 -16.44 -2.60
N ARG A 144 -3.16 -15.76 -3.73
CA ARG A 144 -2.37 -15.99 -4.96
C ARG A 144 -1.15 -15.08 -5.03
N VAL A 145 -1.14 -14.00 -4.26
CA VAL A 145 -0.06 -13.03 -4.23
C VAL A 145 0.31 -12.66 -2.79
N ILE A 146 1.61 -12.56 -2.53
CA ILE A 146 2.18 -11.92 -1.35
C ILE A 146 2.81 -10.59 -1.81
N ALA A 147 2.29 -9.48 -1.30
CA ALA A 147 2.85 -8.14 -1.49
C ALA A 147 3.71 -7.74 -0.29
N VAL A 148 4.97 -7.42 -0.51
CA VAL A 148 5.94 -7.14 0.56
C VAL A 148 6.44 -5.71 0.46
N SER A 149 6.25 -4.93 1.53
CA SER A 149 6.82 -3.59 1.68
C SER A 149 8.18 -3.65 2.36
N VAL A 150 9.20 -3.12 1.68
CA VAL A 150 10.59 -3.05 2.16
C VAL A 150 11.05 -1.59 2.09
N THR A 151 11.22 -0.95 3.26
CA THR A 151 11.72 0.44 3.34
C THR A 151 13.18 0.51 3.79
N VAL A 152 13.65 -0.50 4.54
CA VAL A 152 15.03 -0.59 5.05
C VAL A 152 15.79 -1.60 4.20
N SER A 153 16.77 -1.15 3.41
CA SER A 153 17.51 -1.98 2.44
C SER A 153 18.15 -3.23 3.06
N GLU A 154 18.65 -3.13 4.29
CA GLU A 154 19.29 -4.22 5.02
C GLU A 154 18.32 -5.37 5.33
N THR A 155 17.01 -5.10 5.32
CA THR A 155 15.95 -6.10 5.53
C THR A 155 15.60 -6.88 4.27
N ALA A 156 15.98 -6.37 3.08
CA ALA A 156 15.66 -7.02 1.80
C ALA A 156 16.22 -8.44 1.70
N LYS A 157 17.32 -8.75 2.40
CA LYS A 157 17.87 -10.12 2.49
C LYS A 157 16.86 -11.15 3.01
N HIS A 158 15.87 -10.73 3.80
CA HIS A 158 14.79 -11.61 4.28
C HIS A 158 13.84 -12.07 3.16
N LEU A 159 13.86 -11.42 2.00
CA LEU A 159 13.12 -11.87 0.81
C LEU A 159 13.60 -13.24 0.32
N ARG A 160 14.91 -13.55 0.41
CA ARG A 160 15.42 -14.89 0.06
C ARG A 160 14.76 -15.96 0.93
N ARG A 161 14.68 -15.68 2.23
CA ARG A 161 14.03 -16.59 3.18
C ARG A 161 12.56 -16.78 2.85
N LEU A 162 11.84 -15.71 2.50
CA LEU A 162 10.44 -15.81 2.05
C LEU A 162 10.29 -16.72 0.82
N VAL A 163 11.15 -16.55 -0.18
CA VAL A 163 11.12 -17.38 -1.39
C VAL A 163 11.47 -18.84 -1.07
N SER A 164 12.49 -19.09 -0.25
CA SER A 164 12.85 -20.44 0.19
C SER A 164 11.73 -21.13 1.00
N GLU A 165 11.00 -20.39 1.84
CA GLU A 165 9.84 -20.94 2.57
C GLU A 165 8.70 -21.34 1.61
N LEU A 166 8.47 -20.55 0.55
CA LEU A 166 7.51 -20.92 -0.50
C LEU A 166 7.95 -22.18 -1.26
N GLU A 167 9.25 -22.36 -1.51
CA GLU A 167 9.81 -23.55 -2.14
C GLU A 167 9.66 -24.79 -1.24
N ALA A 168 10.04 -24.67 0.04
CA ALA A 168 9.96 -25.75 1.01
C ALA A 168 8.51 -26.28 1.17
N LYS A 169 7.51 -25.41 1.05
CA LYS A 169 6.09 -25.79 1.11
C LYS A 169 5.47 -26.15 -0.26
N GLY A 170 6.25 -26.20 -1.34
CA GLY A 170 5.75 -26.53 -2.67
C GLY A 170 4.73 -25.51 -3.23
N LEU A 171 4.85 -24.25 -2.79
CA LEU A 171 4.02 -23.12 -3.18
C LEU A 171 4.69 -22.24 -4.24
N ARG A 172 5.98 -22.45 -4.51
CA ARG A 172 6.69 -21.78 -5.62
C ARG A 172 5.92 -21.99 -6.93
N GLY A 173 5.69 -20.90 -7.66
CA GLY A 173 4.90 -20.91 -8.89
C GLY A 173 3.38 -20.79 -8.70
N LYS A 174 2.83 -21.17 -7.53
CA LYS A 174 1.40 -21.04 -7.18
C LYS A 174 1.10 -19.69 -6.52
N VAL A 175 1.95 -19.28 -5.59
CA VAL A 175 1.90 -17.98 -4.92
C VAL A 175 3.00 -17.10 -5.49
N LYS A 176 2.63 -15.91 -5.97
CA LYS A 176 3.55 -14.93 -6.56
C LYS A 176 3.95 -13.90 -5.51
N VAL A 177 5.20 -13.45 -5.51
CA VAL A 177 5.71 -12.42 -4.61
C VAL A 177 5.97 -11.15 -5.40
N ILE A 178 5.34 -10.06 -4.98
CA ILE A 178 5.62 -8.71 -5.47
C ILE A 178 6.23 -7.88 -4.34
N VAL A 179 7.26 -7.10 -4.65
CA VAL A 179 7.97 -6.28 -3.67
C VAL A 179 7.90 -4.80 -4.05
N GLY A 180 7.96 -3.91 -3.06
CA GLY A 180 8.05 -2.48 -3.28
C GLY A 180 8.50 -1.74 -2.04
N GLY A 181 8.69 -0.43 -2.16
CA GLY A 181 9.17 0.45 -1.09
C GLY A 181 10.60 0.94 -1.32
N LYS A 182 11.00 1.98 -0.56
CA LYS A 182 12.24 2.74 -0.78
C LYS A 182 13.53 1.90 -0.59
N GLY A 183 13.44 0.74 0.06
CA GLY A 183 14.60 -0.12 0.35
C GLY A 183 14.90 -1.14 -0.76
N VAL A 184 14.12 -1.18 -1.84
CA VAL A 184 14.28 -2.12 -2.95
C VAL A 184 14.09 -1.41 -4.30
N SER A 185 14.53 -2.07 -5.38
CA SER A 185 14.36 -1.62 -6.75
C SER A 185 13.98 -2.81 -7.64
N GLU A 186 13.85 -2.60 -8.95
CA GLU A 186 13.62 -3.67 -9.93
C GLU A 186 14.68 -4.78 -9.87
N GLN A 187 15.89 -4.48 -9.38
CA GLN A 187 16.96 -5.48 -9.15
C GLN A 187 16.56 -6.57 -8.15
N ALA A 188 15.60 -6.29 -7.26
CA ALA A 188 15.12 -7.25 -6.29
C ALA A 188 14.55 -8.52 -6.96
N CYS A 189 13.97 -8.39 -8.17
CA CYS A 189 13.43 -9.51 -8.94
C CYS A 189 14.51 -10.58 -9.21
N SER A 190 15.65 -10.16 -9.77
CA SER A 190 16.75 -11.08 -10.07
C SER A 190 17.56 -11.46 -8.84
N GLU A 191 17.73 -10.55 -7.88
CA GLU A 191 18.57 -10.77 -6.70
C GLU A 191 17.93 -11.72 -5.67
N TYR A 192 16.60 -11.64 -5.51
CA TYR A 192 15.87 -12.38 -4.49
C TYR A 192 14.90 -13.42 -5.06
N GLY A 193 14.75 -13.47 -6.38
CA GLY A 193 13.87 -14.44 -7.06
C GLY A 193 12.38 -14.17 -6.85
N VAL A 194 12.00 -12.90 -6.67
CA VAL A 194 10.59 -12.46 -6.60
C VAL A 194 10.05 -12.17 -7.99
N GLU A 195 8.74 -12.26 -8.17
CA GLU A 195 8.11 -12.18 -9.50
C GLU A 195 8.05 -10.77 -10.07
N ALA A 196 7.95 -9.76 -9.20
CA ALA A 196 7.75 -8.39 -9.63
C ALA A 196 8.23 -7.41 -8.56
N TYR A 197 8.70 -6.26 -9.03
CA TYR A 197 8.87 -5.04 -8.25
C TYR A 197 7.76 -4.06 -8.60
N ALA A 198 7.31 -3.20 -7.70
CA ALA A 198 6.47 -2.05 -8.03
C ALA A 198 6.99 -0.79 -7.33
N SER A 199 7.09 0.29 -8.09
CA SER A 199 7.55 1.61 -7.61
C SER A 199 6.45 2.41 -6.91
N ASP A 200 5.19 2.15 -7.26
CA ASP A 200 4.03 2.78 -6.64
C ASP A 200 2.82 1.83 -6.49
N ALA A 201 1.77 2.32 -5.82
CA ALA A 201 0.59 1.54 -5.50
C ALA A 201 -0.23 1.12 -6.74
N TRP A 202 -0.31 1.96 -7.77
CA TRP A 202 -1.07 1.67 -8.98
C TRP A 202 -0.29 0.79 -9.96
N GLU A 203 1.03 0.91 -9.98
CA GLU A 203 1.91 -0.05 -10.64
C GLU A 203 1.78 -1.43 -9.97
N CYS A 204 1.74 -1.48 -8.64
CA CYS A 204 1.49 -2.72 -7.89
C CYS A 204 0.17 -3.37 -8.33
N VAL A 205 -0.94 -2.62 -8.36
CA VAL A 205 -2.24 -3.11 -8.86
C VAL A 205 -2.11 -3.72 -10.26
N LYS A 206 -1.50 -2.99 -11.22
CA LYS A 206 -1.33 -3.47 -12.61
C LYS A 206 -0.49 -4.75 -12.68
N LYS A 207 0.60 -4.83 -11.91
CA LYS A 207 1.48 -6.01 -11.88
C LYS A 207 0.80 -7.20 -11.23
N VAL A 208 0.04 -6.99 -10.15
CA VAL A 208 -0.79 -8.03 -9.52
C VAL A 208 -1.85 -8.57 -10.49
N GLU A 209 -2.54 -7.73 -11.25
CA GLU A 209 -3.52 -8.17 -12.25
C GLU A 209 -2.89 -9.10 -13.31
N LYS A 210 -1.68 -8.79 -13.77
CA LYS A 210 -0.91 -9.67 -14.68
C LYS A 210 -0.53 -10.99 -14.02
N LEU A 211 0.03 -10.93 -12.80
CA LEU A 211 0.44 -12.13 -12.04
C LEU A 211 -0.71 -13.10 -11.77
N VAL A 212 -1.91 -12.58 -11.52
CA VAL A 212 -3.11 -13.39 -11.22
C VAL A 212 -3.77 -13.93 -12.49
N SER A 213 -3.77 -13.16 -13.58
CA SER A 213 -4.40 -13.56 -14.85
C SER A 213 -3.58 -14.59 -15.65
N GLY A 214 -2.28 -14.74 -15.33
CA GLY A 214 -1.39 -15.68 -16.02
C GLY A 214 -1.11 -15.30 -17.48
N LYS A 215 -1.35 -14.04 -17.84
CA LYS A 215 -1.08 -13.43 -19.15
C LYS A 215 0.04 -12.39 -19.05
#